data_AF-A0A5K3FU52-F1
#
_entry.id   AF-A0A5K3FU52-F1
#
_cell.length_a   1.000
_cell.length_b   1.000
_cell.length_c   1.000
_cell.angle_alpha   90.00
_cell.angle_beta   90.00
_cell.angle_gamma   90.00
#
_symmetry.space_group_name_H-M   'P 1'
#
loop_
_entity.id
_entity.type
_entity.pdbx_description
1 polymer ?
#
loop_
_entity_poly.entity_id
_entity_poly.type
_entity_poly.pdbx_seq_one_letter_code
_entity_poly.pdbx_strand_id
1 'polypeptide(L)'
;MKTSCSKRLLKILIYVNGLIVIIIGFICNCIVVHLLLSPHETNAITPIGCVILIIVAGELCTVGVVGIIGAWKEGTCMLYSFAIRATILSLFELAVAIFIFIGQGPFVSVFGAAIEKRIKKSQSEGAHMAVPSID
;
A
#
# COMPACT_ATOMS: atom_id res chain seq x y z
N MET A 1 36.07 -1.63 -23.37
CA MET A 1 35.09 -0.99 -22.46
C MET A 1 33.67 -1.17 -23.01
N LYS A 2 32.95 -2.22 -22.61
CA LYS A 2 31.53 -2.46 -22.96
C LYS A 2 30.69 -2.34 -21.68
N THR A 3 30.51 -1.13 -21.17
CA THR A 3 29.67 -0.86 -19.98
C THR A 3 28.37 -0.09 -20.31
N SER A 4 28.11 0.17 -21.60
CA SER A 4 26.93 0.93 -22.04
C SER A 4 25.61 0.14 -21.91
N CYS A 5 25.63 -1.18 -22.11
CA CYS A 5 24.40 -1.99 -22.10
C CYS A 5 23.85 -2.23 -20.68
N SER A 6 24.73 -2.45 -19.70
CA SER A 6 24.35 -2.71 -18.30
C SER A 6 23.65 -1.50 -17.65
N LYS A 7 24.12 -0.28 -17.94
CA LYS A 7 23.50 0.96 -17.43
C LYS A 7 22.10 1.19 -18.01
N ARG A 8 21.89 0.90 -19.30
CA ARG A 8 20.57 1.01 -19.94
C ARG A 8 19.56 0.01 -19.37
N LEU A 9 19.99 -1.23 -19.11
CA LEU A 9 19.12 -2.26 -18.54
C LEU A 9 18.69 -1.90 -17.11
N LEU A 10 19.63 -1.44 -16.28
CA LEU A 10 19.34 -0.98 -14.93
C LEU A 10 18.35 0.19 -14.91
N LYS A 11 18.50 1.14 -15.85
CA LYS A 11 17.60 2.30 -16.00
C LYS A 11 16.16 1.87 -16.30
N ILE A 12 15.99 0.93 -17.24
CA ILE A 12 14.69 0.39 -17.61
C ILE A 12 14.07 -0.35 -16.41
N LEU A 13 14.86 -1.13 -15.69
CA LEU A 13 14.38 -1.86 -14.52
C LEU A 13 13.90 -0.93 -13.40
N ILE A 14 14.66 0.11 -13.07
CA ILE A 14 14.28 1.12 -12.06
C ILE A 14 13.01 1.87 -12.52
N TYR A 15 12.91 2.22 -13.79
CA TYR A 15 11.75 2.92 -14.33
C TYR A 15 10.48 2.06 -14.27
N VAL A 16 10.54 0.82 -14.75
CA VAL A 16 9.40 -0.12 -14.72
C VAL A 16 8.99 -0.42 -13.29
N ASN A 17 9.95 -0.67 -12.39
CA ASN A 17 9.66 -0.93 -10.99
C ASN A 17 9.04 0.29 -10.30
N GLY A 18 9.56 1.50 -10.57
CA GLY A 18 8.97 2.74 -10.07
C GLY A 18 7.52 2.95 -10.54
N LEU A 19 7.24 2.65 -11.81
CA LEU A 19 5.89 2.72 -12.37
C LEU A 19 4.92 1.74 -11.67
N ILE A 20 5.35 0.49 -11.46
CA ILE A 20 4.55 -0.53 -10.76
C ILE A 20 4.23 -0.07 -9.34
N VAL A 21 5.22 0.44 -8.60
CA VAL A 21 5.05 0.92 -7.23
C VAL A 21 4.07 2.09 -7.16
N ILE A 22 4.13 3.04 -8.11
CA ILE A 22 3.15 4.14 -8.18
C ILE A 22 1.74 3.62 -8.40
N ILE A 23 1.54 2.69 -9.35
CA ILE A 23 0.22 2.16 -9.65
C ILE A 23 -0.37 1.47 -8.41
N ILE A 24 0.42 0.63 -7.74
CA ILE A 24 0.00 -0.05 -6.51
C ILE A 24 -0.30 0.96 -5.41
N GLY A 25 0.57 1.95 -5.19
CA GLY A 25 0.38 3.00 -4.19
C GLY A 25 -0.88 3.84 -4.46
N PHE A 26 -1.17 4.14 -5.72
CA PHE A 26 -2.37 4.87 -6.11
C PHE A 26 -3.64 4.06 -5.85
N ILE A 27 -3.67 2.79 -6.28
CA ILE A 27 -4.82 1.89 -6.02
C ILE A 27 -5.06 1.77 -4.51
N CYS A 28 -3.99 1.57 -3.72
CA CYS A 28 -4.07 1.47 -2.27
C CYS A 28 -4.63 2.74 -1.64
N ASN A 29 -4.13 3.92 -2.05
CA ASN A 29 -4.67 5.21 -1.60
C ASN A 29 -6.14 5.38 -1.94
N CYS A 30 -6.56 5.03 -3.16
CA CYS A 30 -7.98 5.11 -3.56
C CYS A 30 -8.87 4.23 -2.66
N ILE A 31 -8.43 3.00 -2.36
CA ILE A 31 -9.17 2.09 -1.47
C ILE A 31 -9.29 2.68 -0.07
N VAL A 32 -8.19 3.21 0.49
CA VAL A 32 -8.18 3.77 1.84
C VAL A 32 -9.02 5.03 1.93
N VAL A 33 -8.95 5.92 0.93
CA VAL A 33 -9.78 7.13 0.86
C VAL A 33 -11.26 6.77 0.73
N HIS A 34 -11.60 5.78 -0.12
CA HIS A 34 -12.98 5.29 -0.22
C HIS A 34 -13.48 4.70 1.11
N LEU A 35 -12.62 3.99 1.83
CA LEU A 35 -12.94 3.44 3.15
C LEU A 35 -13.13 4.53 4.22
N LEU A 36 -12.38 5.63 4.14
CA LEU A 36 -12.50 6.79 5.03
C LEU A 36 -13.74 7.63 4.74
N LEU A 37 -14.10 7.79 3.47
CA LEU A 37 -15.25 8.58 3.04
C LEU A 37 -16.57 7.81 3.16
N SER A 38 -16.53 6.48 3.22
CA SER A 38 -17.73 5.66 3.43
C SER A 38 -18.32 5.99 4.82
N PRO A 39 -19.50 6.62 4.88
CA PRO A 39 -20.10 7.09 6.13
C PRO A 39 -20.75 5.90 6.83
N HIS A 40 -19.95 5.02 7.42
CA HIS A 40 -20.47 3.93 8.22
C HIS A 40 -20.31 4.26 9.69
N GLU A 41 -21.38 4.86 10.25
CA GLU A 41 -21.78 4.88 11.67
C GLU A 41 -20.76 4.24 12.61
N THR A 42 -19.65 4.93 12.87
CA THR A 42 -18.74 4.56 13.96
C THR A 42 -18.33 5.84 14.64
N ASN A 43 -19.06 6.12 15.72
CA ASN A 43 -18.72 7.11 16.73
C ASN A 43 -17.21 7.16 16.96
N ALA A 44 -16.67 8.35 16.69
CA ALA A 44 -15.50 8.93 17.33
C ALA A 44 -14.35 7.96 17.65
N ILE A 45 -13.57 7.60 16.63
CA ILE A 45 -12.11 7.51 16.61
C ILE A 45 -11.80 7.14 15.16
N THR A 46 -11.26 8.08 14.38
CA THR A 46 -10.66 7.74 13.07
C THR A 46 -9.75 6.54 13.31
N PRO A 47 -10.01 5.37 12.70
CA PRO A 47 -9.22 4.19 12.98
C PRO A 47 -7.78 4.55 12.63
N ILE A 48 -6.92 4.61 13.65
CA ILE A 48 -5.51 5.04 13.55
C ILE A 48 -4.81 4.26 12.42
N GLY A 49 -5.22 3.02 12.19
CA GLY A 49 -4.78 2.19 11.06
C GLY A 49 -5.04 2.80 9.67
N CYS A 50 -6.16 3.49 9.41
CA CYS A 50 -6.42 4.13 8.11
C CYS A 50 -5.49 5.33 7.86
N VAL A 51 -5.17 6.09 8.91
CA VAL A 51 -4.21 7.21 8.81
C VAL A 51 -2.81 6.68 8.50
N ILE A 52 -2.38 5.62 9.20
CA ILE A 52 -1.09 4.96 8.95
C ILE A 52 -1.03 4.42 7.51
N LEU A 53 -2.11 3.80 7.01
CA LEU A 53 -2.17 3.28 5.65
C LEU A 53 -2.08 4.38 4.59
N ILE A 54 -2.69 5.56 4.79
CA ILE A 54 -2.51 6.71 3.89
C ILE A 54 -1.06 7.16 3.86
N ILE A 55 -0.42 7.30 5.03
CA ILE A 55 0.96 7.76 5.11
C ILE A 55 1.89 6.79 4.37
N VAL A 56 1.74 5.49 4.61
CA VAL A 56 2.55 4.45 3.95
C VAL A 56 2.28 4.39 2.44
N ALA A 57 1.02 4.47 2.02
CA ALA A 57 0.66 4.48 0.60
C ALA A 57 1.13 5.76 -0.11
N GLY A 58 1.16 6.90 0.59
CA GLY A 58 1.73 8.16 0.11
C GLY A 58 3.24 8.06 -0.11
N GLU A 59 3.99 7.46 0.83
CA GLU A 59 5.43 7.26 0.70
C GLU A 59 5.79 6.30 -0.46
N LEU A 60 4.96 5.29 -0.74
CA LEU A 60 5.13 4.44 -1.92
C LEU A 60 5.07 5.27 -3.23
N CYS A 61 4.13 6.21 -3.32
CA CYS A 61 4.03 7.11 -4.47
C CYS A 61 5.25 8.04 -4.58
N THR A 62 5.76 8.60 -3.48
CA THR A 62 6.94 9.49 -3.51
C THR A 62 8.19 8.74 -3.94
N VAL A 63 8.42 7.53 -3.42
CA VAL A 63 9.55 6.67 -3.81
C VAL A 63 9.46 6.30 -5.29
N GLY A 64 8.27 5.96 -5.78
CA GLY A 64 8.06 5.66 -7.20
C GLY A 64 8.33 6.86 -8.11
N VAL A 65 7.87 8.06 -7.75
CA VAL A 65 8.14 9.30 -8.51
C VAL A 65 9.63 9.63 -8.53
N VAL A 66 10.31 9.52 -7.38
CA VAL A 66 11.77 9.73 -7.32
C VAL A 66 12.51 8.69 -8.16
N GLY A 67 12.03 7.44 -8.22
CA GLY A 67 12.57 6.39 -9.09
C GLY A 67 12.42 6.71 -10.58
N ILE A 68 11.25 7.19 -11.01
CA ILE A 68 11.00 7.60 -12.40
C ILE A 68 11.84 8.81 -12.78
N ILE A 69 11.86 9.85 -11.94
CA ILE A 69 12.64 11.07 -12.20
C ILE A 69 14.14 10.78 -12.16
N GLY A 70 14.60 9.94 -11.24
CA GLY A 70 16.00 9.51 -11.16
C GLY A 70 16.43 8.70 -12.38
N ALA A 71 15.57 7.79 -12.86
CA ALA A 71 15.79 7.10 -14.11
C ALA A 71 15.81 8.09 -15.29
N TRP A 72 14.95 9.10 -15.34
CA TRP A 72 14.90 10.03 -16.48
C TRP A 72 16.09 10.99 -16.52
N LYS A 73 16.47 11.58 -15.39
CA LYS A 73 17.45 12.69 -15.32
C LYS A 73 18.92 12.24 -15.31
N GLU A 74 19.20 10.92 -15.23
CA GLU A 74 20.55 10.33 -15.15
C GLU A 74 21.49 10.93 -14.08
N GLY A 75 20.94 11.69 -13.13
CA GLY A 75 21.70 12.26 -12.03
C GLY A 75 22.09 11.15 -11.06
N THR A 76 23.38 10.86 -10.96
CA THR A 76 23.94 9.88 -10.02
C THR A 76 23.46 10.12 -8.58
N CYS A 77 23.30 11.39 -8.20
CA CYS A 77 22.77 11.81 -6.90
C CYS A 77 21.29 11.39 -6.69
N MET A 78 20.46 11.48 -7.73
CA MET A 78 19.04 11.08 -7.67
C MET A 78 18.86 9.56 -7.65
N LEU A 79 19.71 8.82 -8.37
CA LEU A 79 19.72 7.36 -8.27
C LEU A 79 20.16 6.90 -6.88
N TYR A 80 21.13 7.60 -6.28
CA TYR A 80 21.63 7.25 -4.94
C TYR A 80 20.57 7.53 -3.86
N SER A 81 19.86 8.66 -3.94
CA SER A 81 18.78 8.97 -3.00
C SER A 81 17.58 8.01 -3.16
N PHE A 82 17.27 7.58 -4.39
CA PHE A 82 16.31 6.50 -4.63
C PHE A 82 16.75 5.19 -3.96
N ALA A 83 18.00 4.76 -4.19
CA ALA A 83 18.52 3.52 -3.63
C ALA A 83 18.52 3.52 -2.09
N ILE A 84 18.89 4.65 -1.46
CA ILE A 84 18.85 4.80 0.00
C ILE A 84 17.41 4.68 0.51
N ARG A 85 16.46 5.41 -0.10
CA ARG A 85 15.05 5.36 0.31
C ARG A 85 14.47 3.96 0.14
N ALA A 86 14.73 3.31 -0.99
CA ALA A 86 14.28 1.95 -1.25
C ALA A 86 14.88 0.93 -0.26
N THR A 87 16.15 1.10 0.11
CA THR A 87 16.81 0.25 1.12
C THR A 87 16.18 0.43 2.50
N ILE A 88 15.94 1.66 2.93
CA ILE A 88 15.28 1.95 4.21
C ILE A 88 13.87 1.35 4.23
N LEU A 89 13.11 1.51 3.13
CA LEU A 89 11.77 0.94 3.00
C LEU A 89 11.80 -0.59 3.08
N SER A 90 12.75 -1.22 2.39
CA SER A 90 12.92 -2.68 2.42
C SER A 90 13.31 -3.20 3.80
N LEU A 91 14.16 -2.49 4.55
CA LEU A 91 14.51 -2.84 5.92
C LEU A 91 13.29 -2.74 6.86
N PHE A 92 12.47 -1.71 6.68
CA PHE A 92 11.24 -1.53 7.45
C PHE A 92 10.22 -2.65 7.14
N GLU A 93 9.99 -2.95 5.87
CA GLU A 93 9.11 -4.06 5.45
C GLU A 93 9.59 -5.41 6.00
N LEU A 94 10.90 -5.66 5.97
CA LEU A 94 11.48 -6.87 6.55
C LEU A 94 11.24 -6.96 8.07
N ALA A 95 11.42 -5.85 8.79
CA ALA A 95 11.16 -5.80 10.23
C ALA A 95 9.68 -6.07 10.56
N VAL A 96 8.75 -5.47 9.80
CA VAL A 96 7.31 -5.71 9.94
C VAL A 96 6.96 -7.17 9.62
N ALA A 97 7.52 -7.73 8.55
CA ALA A 97 7.30 -9.12 8.17
C ALA A 97 7.77 -10.09 9.26
N ILE A 98 8.95 -9.86 9.85
CA ILE A 98 9.47 -10.64 10.97
C ILE A 98 8.55 -10.50 12.19
N PHE A 99 8.09 -9.29 12.51
CA PHE A 99 7.18 -9.06 13.63
C PHE A 99 5.86 -9.82 13.47
N ILE A 100 5.26 -9.78 12.28
CA ILE A 100 4.04 -10.54 11.95
C ILE A 100 4.31 -12.04 12.01
N PHE A 101 5.47 -12.50 11.52
CA PHE A 101 5.84 -13.90 11.52
C PHE A 101 6.00 -14.47 12.94
N ILE A 102 6.57 -13.70 13.86
CA ILE A 102 6.68 -14.08 15.28
C ILE A 102 5.32 -13.99 15.97
N GLY A 103 4.51 -12.99 15.61
CA GLY A 103 3.17 -12.74 16.17
C GLY A 103 2.02 -13.45 15.45
N GLN A 104 2.26 -14.54 14.72
CA GLN A 104 1.24 -15.18 13.86
C GLN A 104 -0.05 -15.54 14.60
N GLY A 105 0.05 -16.11 15.80
CA GLY A 105 -1.11 -16.50 16.61
C GLY A 105 -2.08 -15.34 16.89
N PRO A 106 -1.64 -14.26 17.56
CA PRO A 106 -2.50 -13.09 17.82
C PRO A 106 -2.84 -12.30 16.55
N PHE A 107 -1.98 -12.29 15.53
CA PHE A 107 -2.28 -11.59 14.28
C PHE A 107 -3.44 -12.25 13.53
N VAL A 108 -3.43 -13.57 13.37
CA VAL A 108 -4.47 -14.32 12.66
C VAL A 108 -5.82 -14.21 13.38
N SER A 109 -5.84 -14.23 14.72
CA SER A 109 -7.10 -14.10 15.47
C SER A 109 -7.70 -12.70 15.38
N VAL A 110 -6.87 -11.64 15.50
CA VAL A 110 -7.32 -10.25 15.35
C VAL A 110 -7.78 -9.96 13.92
N PHE A 111 -7.00 -10.38 12.93
CA PHE A 111 -7.32 -10.17 11.52
C PHE A 111 -8.55 -10.99 11.08
N GLY A 112 -8.64 -12.25 11.53
CA GLY A 112 -9.80 -13.12 11.30
C GLY A 112 -11.08 -12.53 11.89
N ALA A 113 -11.04 -12.06 13.13
CA ALA A 113 -12.19 -11.41 13.77
C ALA A 113 -12.61 -10.12 13.04
N ALA A 114 -11.65 -9.35 12.52
CA ALA A 114 -11.94 -8.15 11.73
C ALA A 114 -12.62 -8.49 10.39
N ILE A 115 -12.15 -9.53 9.69
CA ILE A 115 -12.77 -10.03 8.45
C ILE A 115 -14.18 -10.56 8.74
N GLU A 116 -14.34 -11.39 9.77
CA GLU A 116 -15.63 -11.97 10.14
C GLU A 116 -16.67 -10.86 10.44
N LYS A 117 -16.25 -9.81 11.15
CA LYS A 117 -17.10 -8.64 11.41
C LYS A 117 -17.52 -7.91 10.13
N ARG A 118 -16.64 -7.81 9.13
CA ARG A 118 -16.96 -7.21 7.81
C ARG A 118 -17.92 -8.09 7.00
N ILE A 119 -17.74 -9.42 7.03
CA ILE A 119 -18.60 -10.37 6.34
C ILE A 119 -20.01 -10.33 6.92
N LYS A 120 -20.15 -10.43 8.25
CA LYS A 120 -21.45 -10.38 8.94
C LYS A 120 -22.21 -9.08 8.64
N LYS A 121 -21.48 -7.96 8.62
CA LYS A 121 -22.04 -6.64 8.27
C LYS A 121 -22.54 -6.57 6.82
N SER A 122 -21.75 -7.11 5.87
CA SER A 122 -22.14 -7.15 4.45
C SER A 122 -23.35 -8.07 4.21
N GLN A 123 -23.47 -9.17 4.96
CA GLN A 123 -24.64 -10.05 4.89
C GLN A 123 -25.90 -9.39 5.47
N SER A 124 -25.80 -8.63 6.57
CA SER A 124 -26.95 -7.90 7.11
C SER A 124 -27.45 -6.77 6.21
N GLU A 125 -26.55 -6.09 5.48
CA GLU A 125 -26.93 -5.07 4.49
C GLU A 125 -27.55 -5.71 3.23
N GLY A 126 -27.04 -6.85 2.78
CA GLY A 126 -27.62 -7.61 1.67
C GLY A 126 -29.00 -8.22 1.99
N ALA A 127 -29.24 -8.63 3.24
CA ALA A 127 -30.53 -9.13 3.68
C ALA A 127 -31.62 -8.04 3.72
N HIS A 128 -31.25 -6.77 3.93
CA HIS A 128 -32.18 -5.64 3.91
C HIS A 128 -32.63 -5.21 2.50
N MET A 129 -31.91 -5.61 1.45
CA MET A 129 -32.31 -5.39 0.04
C MET A 129 -33.12 -6.55 -0.56
N ALA A 130 -33.21 -7.69 0.14
CA ALA A 130 -33.90 -8.90 -0.32
C ALA A 130 -35.36 -9.01 0.17
N VAL A 131 -35.92 -7.96 0.78
CA VAL A 131 -37.36 -7.88 1.07
C VAL A 131 -38.02 -6.98 0.04
N PRO A 132 -38.51 -7.50 -1.11
CA PRO A 132 -39.63 -6.86 -1.76
C PRO A 132 -40.80 -6.93 -0.77
N SER A 133 -41.24 -5.78 -0.28
CA SER A 133 -42.53 -5.63 0.37
C SER A 133 -43.62 -6.10 -0.61
N ILE A 134 -44.07 -7.34 -0.45
CA ILE A 134 -45.43 -7.72 -0.84
C ILE A 134 -46.27 -7.35 0.36
N ASP A 135 -46.87 -6.17 0.29
CA ASP A 135 -48.19 -5.81 0.81
C ASP A 135 -48.58 -4.44 0.22
#